data_AF-A0A507C9V1-F1
#
_entry.id   AF-A0A507C9V1-F1
#
_cell.length_a   1.000
_cell.length_b   1.000
_cell.length_c   1.000
_cell.angle_alpha   90.00
_cell.angle_beta   90.00
_cell.angle_gamma   90.00
#
_symmetry.space_group_name_H-M   'P 1'
#
loop_
_entity.id
_entity.type
_entity.pdbx_description
1 polymer ?
#
loop_
_entity_poly.entity_id
_entity_poly.type
_entity_poly.pdbx_seq_one_letter_code
_entity_poly.pdbx_strand_id
1 'polypeptide(L)'
;MGNEAHDIDVWADESTLDDASYDRVMADRSWNRMHQQHGVIGYKEGKSEGREKGLQAGFDQGLKRGVALGVCVGRAGGIISTLQTYNTHKASPSEKLSGDISSKLEALKQEYDDLTVDKVFTARYVSEWDEENSVEVVALRERVDAFLKRVKEVAAALDISV
;
A
#
# COMPACT_ATOMS: atom_id res chain seq x y z
N MET A 1 69.50 -53.37 34.68
CA MET A 1 68.70 -52.87 33.55
C MET A 1 67.52 -52.11 34.13
N GLY A 2 67.65 -50.79 34.28
CA GLY A 2 66.53 -49.91 34.60
C GLY A 2 66.41 -48.95 33.42
N ASN A 3 65.35 -49.10 32.62
CA ASN A 3 65.02 -48.16 31.55
C ASN A 3 64.47 -46.90 32.21
N GLU A 4 65.25 -45.84 32.28
CA GLU A 4 64.71 -44.49 32.49
C GLU A 4 64.10 -44.04 31.15
N ALA A 5 62.78 -44.21 31.05
CA ALA A 5 61.99 -43.59 30.00
C ALA A 5 62.11 -42.08 30.17
N HIS A 6 62.88 -41.47 29.27
CA HIS A 6 62.84 -40.03 29.06
C HIS A 6 61.45 -39.74 28.46
N ASP A 7 60.47 -39.39 29.30
CA ASP A 7 59.21 -38.81 28.86
C ASP A 7 59.59 -37.52 28.14
N ILE A 8 59.67 -37.60 26.82
CA ILE A 8 59.77 -36.44 25.96
C ILE A 8 58.41 -35.78 26.11
N ASP A 9 58.32 -34.82 27.02
CA ASP A 9 57.17 -33.95 27.16
C ASP A 9 57.00 -33.22 25.82
N VAL A 10 56.13 -33.77 24.98
CA VAL A 10 55.75 -33.26 23.66
C VAL A 10 55.21 -31.82 23.77
N TRP A 11 54.85 -31.39 24.98
CA TRP A 11 54.32 -30.07 25.29
C TRP A 11 55.35 -29.14 25.92
N ALA A 12 56.58 -29.59 26.16
CA ALA A 12 57.64 -28.77 26.75
C ALA A 12 58.33 -27.81 25.77
N ASP A 13 58.04 -27.91 24.47
CA ASP A 13 58.58 -27.02 23.44
C ASP A 13 57.47 -26.27 22.68
N GLU A 14 56.68 -25.47 23.39
CA GLU A 14 55.85 -24.43 22.75
C GLU A 14 55.60 -23.19 23.65
N SER A 15 56.39 -23.00 24.71
CA SER A 15 56.24 -21.86 25.65
C SER A 15 56.82 -20.53 25.14
N THR A 16 57.15 -20.42 23.84
CA THR A 16 57.67 -19.19 23.23
C THR A 16 56.82 -18.64 22.08
N LEU A 17 55.69 -19.27 21.76
CA LEU A 17 54.59 -18.53 21.13
C LEU A 17 53.91 -17.72 22.24
N ASP A 18 54.39 -16.49 22.42
CA ASP A 18 53.84 -15.47 23.31
C ASP A 18 52.31 -15.56 23.35
N ASP A 19 51.72 -15.93 24.49
CA ASP A 19 50.27 -16.10 24.67
C ASP A 19 49.51 -14.84 24.20
N ALA A 20 50.13 -13.66 24.40
CA ALA A 20 49.64 -12.37 23.91
C ALA A 20 49.62 -12.25 22.37
N SER A 21 50.47 -13.00 21.67
CA SER A 21 50.48 -13.08 20.19
C SER A 21 49.33 -13.94 19.66
N TYR A 22 48.97 -15.03 20.34
CA TYR A 22 47.82 -15.86 19.97
C TYR A 22 46.51 -15.10 20.19
N ASP A 23 46.37 -14.46 21.35
CA ASP A 23 45.21 -13.63 21.66
C ASP A 23 45.05 -12.47 20.68
N ARG A 24 46.15 -11.81 20.27
CA ARG A 24 46.12 -10.76 19.25
C ARG A 24 45.63 -11.28 17.90
N VAL A 25 46.11 -12.45 17.46
CA VAL A 25 45.68 -13.06 16.18
C VAL A 25 44.21 -13.46 16.21
N MET A 26 43.73 -13.97 17.35
CA MET A 26 42.31 -14.30 17.52
C MET A 26 41.42 -13.06 17.61
N ALA A 27 41.88 -12.01 18.29
CA ALA A 27 41.22 -10.72 18.34
C ALA A 27 41.07 -10.12 16.93
N ASP A 28 42.15 -10.06 16.13
CA ASP A 28 42.09 -9.54 14.76
C ASP A 28 41.17 -10.35 13.85
N ARG A 29 41.15 -11.69 13.98
CA ARG A 29 40.22 -12.53 13.21
C ARG A 29 38.77 -12.29 13.61
N SER A 30 38.49 -12.20 14.91
CA SER A 30 37.14 -11.92 15.41
C SER A 30 36.68 -10.52 15.02
N TRP A 31 37.56 -9.53 15.09
CA TRP A 31 37.33 -8.16 14.65
C TRP A 31 37.03 -8.09 13.16
N ASN A 32 37.85 -8.73 12.33
CA ASN A 32 37.62 -8.76 10.87
C ASN A 32 36.32 -9.49 10.51
N ARG A 33 36.00 -10.60 11.19
CA ARG A 33 34.73 -11.31 10.98
C ARG A 33 33.54 -10.43 11.35
N MET A 34 33.59 -9.79 12.52
CA MET A 34 32.55 -8.88 12.99
C MET A 34 32.40 -7.67 12.06
N HIS A 35 33.50 -7.09 11.60
CA HIS A 35 33.50 -5.96 10.66
C HIS A 35 32.86 -6.34 9.30
N GLN A 36 33.23 -7.49 8.74
CA GLN A 36 32.62 -8.00 7.51
C GLN A 36 31.14 -8.32 7.69
N GLN A 37 30.76 -8.93 8.82
CA GLN A 37 29.36 -9.21 9.14
C GLN A 37 28.55 -7.92 9.29
N HIS A 38 29.04 -6.91 10.00
CA HIS A 38 28.36 -5.63 10.13
C HIS A 38 28.26 -4.87 8.80
N GLY A 39 29.26 -4.95 7.93
CA GLY A 39 29.17 -4.36 6.60
C GLY A 39 28.08 -5.01 5.75
N VAL A 40 28.01 -6.35 5.75
CA VAL A 40 27.00 -7.11 4.99
C VAL A 40 25.60 -6.93 5.57
N ILE A 41 25.47 -6.95 6.90
CA ILE A 41 24.19 -6.74 7.61
C ILE A 41 23.72 -5.30 7.40
N GLY A 42 24.58 -4.31 7.63
CA GLY A 42 24.25 -2.89 7.45
C GLY A 42 23.87 -2.54 6.01
N TYR A 43 24.51 -3.14 5.01
CA TYR A 43 24.10 -2.97 3.61
C TYR A 43 22.72 -3.60 3.32
N LYS A 44 22.45 -4.79 3.84
CA LYS A 44 21.15 -5.45 3.69
C LYS A 44 20.04 -4.67 4.39
N GLU A 45 20.28 -4.24 5.62
CA GLU A 45 19.36 -3.44 6.41
C GLU A 45 19.11 -2.08 5.77
N GLY A 46 20.16 -1.35 5.37
CA GLY A 46 19.99 -0.06 4.69
C GLY A 46 19.24 -0.17 3.36
N LYS A 47 19.46 -1.26 2.60
CA LYS A 47 18.68 -1.54 1.38
C LYS A 47 17.22 -1.88 1.68
N SER A 48 16.95 -2.61 2.75
CA SER A 48 15.59 -2.96 3.17
C SER A 48 14.85 -1.73 3.68
N GLU A 49 15.47 -0.98 4.58
CA GLU A 49 14.93 0.22 5.20
C GLU A 49 14.66 1.32 4.16
N GLY A 50 15.56 1.51 3.19
CA GLY A 50 15.35 2.46 2.10
C GLY A 50 14.15 2.11 1.23
N ARG A 51 13.91 0.81 0.97
CA ARG A 51 12.73 0.34 0.24
C ARG A 51 11.45 0.52 1.05
N GLU A 52 11.49 0.15 2.32
CA GLU A 52 10.37 0.27 3.26
C GLU A 52 9.91 1.73 3.37
N LYS A 53 10.86 2.65 3.61
CA LYS A 53 10.58 4.08 3.72
C LYS A 53 10.00 4.66 2.43
N GLY A 54 10.55 4.28 1.27
CA GLY A 54 10.02 4.69 -0.03
C GLY A 54 8.61 4.17 -0.28
N LEU A 55 8.37 2.89 0.01
CA LEU A 55 7.05 2.26 -0.13
C LEU A 55 6.01 2.90 0.79
N GLN A 56 6.36 3.12 2.06
CA GLN A 56 5.47 3.72 3.05
C GLN A 56 5.13 5.16 2.68
N ALA A 57 6.11 5.96 2.23
CA ALA A 57 5.86 7.32 1.77
C ALA A 57 4.91 7.35 0.56
N GLY A 58 5.10 6.45 -0.41
CA GLY A 58 4.21 6.31 -1.56
C GLY A 58 2.80 5.85 -1.15
N PHE A 59 2.70 4.89 -0.24
CA PHE A 59 1.43 4.41 0.29
C PHE A 59 0.67 5.50 1.05
N ASP A 60 1.32 6.21 1.97
CA ASP A 60 0.68 7.27 2.76
C ASP A 60 0.13 8.39 1.88
N GLN A 61 0.87 8.76 0.83
CA GLN A 61 0.39 9.75 -0.15
C GLN A 61 -0.78 9.20 -0.96
N GLY A 62 -0.67 7.98 -1.48
CA GLY A 62 -1.74 7.31 -2.22
C GLY A 62 -3.01 7.12 -1.38
N LEU A 63 -2.87 6.76 -0.11
CA LEU A 63 -3.98 6.55 0.82
C LEU A 63 -4.68 7.85 1.15
N LYS A 64 -3.95 8.91 1.53
CA LYS A 64 -4.54 10.24 1.80
C LYS A 64 -5.35 10.75 0.61
N ARG A 65 -4.83 10.58 -0.61
CA ARG A 65 -5.45 11.03 -1.86
C ARG A 65 -6.63 10.13 -2.26
N GLY A 66 -6.43 8.81 -2.19
CA GLY A 66 -7.41 7.82 -2.63
C GLY A 66 -8.62 7.66 -1.71
N VAL A 67 -8.46 7.86 -0.40
CA VAL A 67 -9.56 7.76 0.57
C VAL A 67 -10.65 8.79 0.29
N ALA A 68 -10.30 10.04 0.00
CA ALA A 68 -11.29 11.09 -0.26
C ALA A 68 -12.16 10.72 -1.48
N LEU A 69 -11.53 10.26 -2.56
CA LEU A 69 -12.22 9.85 -3.78
C LEU A 69 -13.02 8.56 -3.56
N GLY A 70 -12.44 7.57 -2.87
CA GLY A 70 -13.10 6.31 -2.55
C GLY A 70 -14.34 6.50 -1.69
N VAL A 71 -14.33 7.41 -0.72
CA VAL A 71 -15.50 7.76 0.10
C VAL A 71 -16.59 8.39 -0.77
N CYS A 72 -16.25 9.31 -1.67
CA CYS A 72 -17.21 9.94 -2.57
C CYS A 72 -17.88 8.93 -3.51
N VAL A 73 -17.07 8.10 -4.18
CA VAL A 73 -17.56 7.05 -5.09
C VAL A 73 -18.39 6.03 -4.32
N GLY A 74 -17.90 5.54 -3.17
CA GLY A 74 -18.60 4.59 -2.32
C GLY A 74 -19.96 5.11 -1.82
N ARG A 75 -20.04 6.40 -1.43
CA ARG A 75 -21.32 7.02 -1.06
C ARG A 75 -22.29 7.08 -2.24
N ALA A 76 -21.81 7.44 -3.42
CA ALA A 76 -22.63 7.49 -4.63
C ALA A 76 -23.18 6.11 -5.00
N GLY A 77 -22.34 5.07 -4.95
CA GLY A 77 -22.74 3.69 -5.16
C GLY A 77 -23.79 3.22 -4.15
N GLY A 78 -23.61 3.58 -2.87
CA GLY A 78 -24.59 3.32 -1.83
C GLY A 78 -25.95 3.95 -2.13
N ILE A 79 -25.97 5.23 -2.53
CA ILE A 79 -27.21 5.92 -2.91
C ILE A 79 -27.88 5.21 -4.09
N ILE A 80 -27.15 4.94 -5.18
CA ILE A 80 -27.70 4.26 -6.36
C ILE A 80 -28.30 2.89 -5.99
N SER A 81 -27.59 2.11 -5.18
CA SER A 81 -28.07 0.81 -4.70
C SER A 81 -29.35 0.95 -3.87
N THR A 82 -29.42 1.91 -2.94
CA THR A 82 -30.65 2.15 -2.17
C THR A 82 -31.83 2.58 -3.04
N LEU A 83 -31.59 3.40 -4.07
CA LEU A 83 -32.62 3.80 -5.03
C LEU A 83 -33.15 2.61 -5.84
N GLN A 84 -32.26 1.69 -6.25
CA GLN A 84 -32.66 0.46 -6.94
C GLN A 84 -33.50 -0.44 -6.04
N THR A 85 -33.05 -0.69 -4.82
CA THR A 85 -33.80 -1.49 -3.84
C THR A 85 -35.14 -0.83 -3.49
N TYR A 86 -35.18 0.49 -3.37
CA TYR A 86 -36.43 1.21 -3.15
C TYR A 86 -37.40 1.01 -4.31
N ASN A 87 -36.94 1.13 -5.56
CA ASN A 87 -37.78 0.91 -6.74
C ASN A 87 -38.31 -0.52 -6.83
N THR A 88 -37.50 -1.53 -6.49
CA THR A 88 -37.94 -2.94 -6.52
C THR A 88 -38.91 -3.28 -5.39
N HIS A 89 -38.74 -2.70 -4.20
CA HIS A 89 -39.55 -3.03 -3.03
C HIS A 89 -40.80 -2.15 -2.85
N LYS A 90 -40.82 -0.90 -3.34
CA LYS A 90 -42.03 -0.04 -3.33
C LYS A 90 -42.99 -0.29 -4.49
N ALA A 91 -42.64 -1.15 -5.44
CA ALA A 91 -43.49 -1.44 -6.61
C ALA A 91 -44.75 -2.24 -6.26
N SER A 92 -45.71 -1.61 -5.57
CA SER A 92 -47.12 -1.87 -5.83
C SER A 92 -47.43 -1.40 -7.27
N PRO A 93 -48.27 -2.11 -8.05
CA PRO A 93 -48.46 -1.86 -9.49
C PRO A 93 -48.86 -0.43 -9.89
N SER A 94 -49.37 0.38 -8.96
CA SER A 94 -49.88 1.74 -9.17
C SER A 94 -48.88 2.88 -8.90
N GLU A 95 -47.72 2.59 -8.31
CA GLU A 95 -46.75 3.61 -7.82
C GLU A 95 -45.32 3.36 -8.33
N LYS A 96 -45.18 2.68 -9.47
CA LYS A 96 -43.89 2.63 -10.16
C LYS A 96 -43.41 4.06 -10.39
N LEU A 97 -42.14 4.32 -10.05
CA LEU A 97 -41.44 5.53 -10.45
C LEU A 97 -41.73 5.84 -11.91
N SER A 98 -41.90 7.12 -12.26
CA SER A 98 -42.10 7.51 -13.66
C SER A 98 -41.02 6.87 -14.53
N GLY A 99 -41.38 6.41 -15.73
CA GLY A 99 -40.46 5.69 -16.62
C GLY A 99 -39.14 6.45 -16.87
N ASP A 100 -39.19 7.77 -16.80
CA ASP A 100 -38.05 8.68 -16.89
C ASP A 100 -37.07 8.59 -15.71
N ILE A 101 -37.54 8.32 -14.49
CA ILE A 101 -36.65 8.21 -13.32
C ILE A 101 -35.98 6.83 -13.33
N SER A 102 -36.69 5.79 -13.75
CA SER A 102 -36.12 4.44 -13.86
C SER A 102 -35.02 4.38 -14.94
N SER A 103 -35.23 5.03 -16.09
CA SER A 103 -34.20 5.09 -17.15
C SER A 103 -32.97 5.91 -16.73
N LYS A 104 -33.17 7.03 -16.02
CA LYS A 104 -32.07 7.81 -15.43
C LYS A 104 -31.28 7.04 -14.39
N LEU A 105 -31.95 6.22 -13.57
CA LEU A 105 -31.30 5.40 -12.55
C LEU A 105 -30.42 4.31 -13.18
N GLU A 106 -30.89 3.64 -14.22
CA GLU A 106 -30.08 2.66 -14.96
C GLU A 106 -28.88 3.32 -15.66
N ALA A 107 -29.07 4.52 -16.23
CA ALA A 107 -27.96 5.28 -16.81
C ALA A 107 -26.90 5.67 -15.76
N LEU A 108 -27.33 6.10 -14.56
CA LEU A 108 -26.45 6.41 -13.42
C LEU A 108 -25.69 5.18 -12.95
N LYS A 109 -26.34 4.00 -12.93
CA LYS A 109 -25.70 2.74 -12.59
C LYS A 109 -24.62 2.37 -13.60
N GLN A 110 -24.91 2.49 -14.89
CA GLN A 110 -23.95 2.21 -15.95
C GLN A 110 -22.74 3.16 -15.87
N GLU A 111 -22.98 4.46 -15.61
CA GLU A 111 -21.92 5.44 -15.39
C GLU A 111 -21.10 5.14 -14.12
N TYR A 112 -21.74 4.64 -13.06
CA TYR A 112 -21.05 4.18 -11.85
C TYR A 112 -20.15 2.97 -12.11
N ASP A 113 -20.66 1.97 -12.83
CA ASP A 113 -19.93 0.76 -13.19
C ASP A 113 -18.71 1.10 -14.08
N ASP A 114 -18.84 2.10 -14.95
CA ASP A 114 -17.73 2.64 -15.74
C ASP A 114 -16.70 3.41 -14.90
N LEU A 115 -17.09 3.94 -13.74
CA LEU A 115 -16.23 4.66 -12.80
C LEU A 115 -15.46 3.71 -11.87
N THR A 116 -15.89 2.46 -11.72
CA THR A 116 -15.34 1.58 -10.69
C THR A 116 -13.87 1.18 -10.93
N VAL A 117 -13.04 1.55 -9.97
CA VAL A 117 -11.69 1.07 -9.59
C VAL A 117 -10.61 0.95 -10.67
N ASP A 118 -10.84 0.23 -11.76
CA ASP A 118 -9.85 -0.02 -12.82
C ASP A 118 -9.42 1.26 -13.55
N LYS A 119 -10.31 2.26 -13.61
CA LYS A 119 -10.06 3.56 -14.29
C LYS A 119 -9.74 4.72 -13.35
N VAL A 120 -10.07 4.59 -12.06
CA VAL A 120 -9.95 5.69 -11.07
C VAL A 120 -8.71 5.54 -10.19
N PHE A 121 -8.25 4.30 -9.97
CA PHE A 121 -7.07 4.02 -9.13
C PHE A 121 -5.93 3.37 -9.92
N THR A 122 -5.77 3.73 -11.20
CA THR A 122 -4.63 3.24 -11.98
C THR A 122 -3.33 3.87 -11.46
N ALA A 123 -2.22 3.12 -11.50
CA ALA A 123 -0.89 3.64 -11.14
C ALA A 123 -0.53 4.95 -11.88
N ARG A 124 -1.08 5.14 -13.09
CA ARG A 124 -0.97 6.35 -13.90
C ARG A 124 -1.63 7.58 -13.25
N TYR A 125 -2.79 7.41 -12.63
CA TYR A 125 -3.46 8.46 -11.85
C TYR A 125 -2.61 8.86 -10.64
N VAL A 126 -1.97 7.90 -9.99
CA VAL A 126 -1.10 8.17 -8.82
C VAL A 126 0.21 8.86 -9.24
N SER A 127 0.78 8.53 -10.40
CA SER A 127 2.03 9.13 -10.89
C SER A 127 1.89 10.52 -11.50
N GLU A 128 0.76 10.83 -12.13
CA GLU A 128 0.52 12.13 -12.80
C GLU A 128 -0.10 13.19 -11.85
N TRP A 129 -0.40 12.82 -10.60
CA TRP A 129 -0.94 13.71 -9.56
C TRP A 129 0.09 14.68 -8.93
N ASP A 130 1.38 14.55 -9.25
CA ASP A 130 2.43 15.45 -8.74
C ASP A 130 2.52 16.79 -9.49
N GLU A 131 1.84 16.90 -10.63
CA GLU A 131 1.55 18.20 -11.23
C GLU A 131 0.14 18.61 -10.83
N GLU A 132 0.04 19.64 -9.99
CA GLU A 132 -1.19 20.31 -9.55
C GLU A 132 -2.08 20.83 -10.72
N ASN A 133 -1.66 20.60 -11.97
CA ASN A 133 -2.30 20.96 -13.23
C ASN A 133 -2.46 19.81 -14.23
N SER A 134 -2.30 18.53 -13.84
CA SER A 134 -2.54 17.45 -14.81
C SER A 134 -4.01 17.42 -15.22
N VAL A 135 -4.25 17.71 -16.50
CA VAL A 135 -5.56 17.92 -17.11
C VAL A 135 -6.51 16.73 -16.84
N GLU A 136 -5.97 15.52 -16.77
CA GLU A 136 -6.74 14.30 -16.52
C GLU A 136 -7.28 14.22 -15.09
N VAL A 137 -6.55 14.74 -14.10
CA VAL A 137 -6.93 14.71 -12.69
C VAL A 137 -8.04 15.70 -12.39
N VAL A 138 -7.91 16.91 -12.91
CA VAL A 138 -8.96 17.94 -12.83
C VAL A 138 -10.22 17.44 -13.52
N ALA A 139 -10.09 16.87 -14.73
CA ALA A 139 -11.21 16.29 -15.45
C ALA A 139 -11.90 15.15 -14.67
N LEU A 140 -11.14 14.27 -14.00
CA LEU A 140 -11.73 13.20 -13.22
C LEU A 140 -12.51 13.73 -12.01
N ARG A 141 -11.95 14.73 -11.31
CA ARG A 141 -12.63 15.39 -10.19
C ARG A 141 -13.91 16.08 -10.64
N GLU A 142 -13.87 16.83 -11.73
CA GLU A 142 -15.06 17.46 -12.32
C GLU A 142 -16.12 16.43 -12.72
N ARG A 143 -15.71 15.29 -13.30
CA ARG A 143 -16.62 14.20 -13.64
C ARG A 143 -17.28 13.59 -12.41
N VAL A 144 -16.52 13.37 -11.35
CA VAL A 144 -17.04 12.85 -10.07
C VAL A 144 -18.00 13.85 -9.43
N ASP A 145 -17.66 15.14 -9.42
CA ASP A 145 -18.52 16.19 -8.86
C ASP A 145 -19.82 16.35 -9.69
N ALA A 146 -19.72 16.30 -11.02
CA ALA A 146 -20.87 16.33 -11.92
C ALA A 146 -21.77 15.09 -11.76
N PHE A 147 -21.18 13.92 -11.52
CA PHE A 147 -21.90 12.68 -11.23
C PHE A 147 -22.63 12.78 -9.88
N LEU A 148 -21.96 13.24 -8.82
CA LEU A 148 -22.56 13.44 -7.50
C LEU A 148 -23.72 14.44 -7.55
N LYS A 149 -23.61 15.50 -8.36
CA LYS A 149 -24.70 16.45 -8.59
C LYS A 149 -25.92 15.75 -9.20
N ARG A 150 -25.72 14.94 -10.24
CA ARG A 150 -26.80 14.17 -10.90
C ARG A 150 -27.44 13.15 -9.94
N VAL A 151 -26.66 12.49 -9.10
CA VAL A 151 -27.16 11.60 -8.04
C VAL A 151 -28.08 12.36 -7.07
N LYS A 152 -27.66 13.55 -6.61
CA LYS A 152 -28.47 14.39 -5.71
C LYS A 152 -29.76 14.88 -6.36
N GLU A 153 -29.73 15.24 -7.64
CA GLU A 153 -30.92 15.65 -8.39
C GLU A 153 -31.95 14.52 -8.48
N VAL A 154 -31.51 13.29 -8.76
CA VAL A 154 -32.40 12.12 -8.80
C VAL A 154 -32.93 11.76 -7.40
N ALA A 155 -32.09 11.87 -6.37
CA ALA A 155 -32.52 11.64 -4.99
C ALA A 155 -33.56 12.68 -4.51
N ALA A 156 -33.36 13.96 -4.84
CA ALA A 156 -34.30 15.03 -4.54
C ALA A 156 -35.63 14.84 -5.28
N ALA A 157 -35.61 14.37 -6.53
CA ALA A 157 -36.82 14.03 -7.28
C ALA A 157 -37.63 12.87 -6.65
N LEU A 158 -37.02 12.11 -5.74
CA LEU A 158 -37.62 10.98 -5.03
C LEU A 158 -37.96 11.29 -3.57
N ASP A 159 -37.79 12.54 -3.15
CA ASP A 159 -38.00 13.01 -1.78
C ASP A 159 -37.13 12.26 -0.74
N ILE A 160 -35.98 11.74 -1.20
CA ILE A 160 -35.00 11.06 -0.36
C ILE A 160 -33.92 12.07 0.01
N SER A 161 -33.83 12.42 1.30
CA SER A 161 -32.78 13.29 1.83
C SER A 161 -31.42 12.61 1.75
N VAL A 162 -30.48 13.17 0.98
CA VAL A 162 -29.12 12.64 0.72
C VAL A 162 -28.02 13.64 1.05
#